data_AF-A0AAU8BK74-F1
#
_entry.id   AF-A0AAU8BK74-F1
#
_cell.length_a   1.000
_cell.length_b   1.000
_cell.length_c   1.000
_cell.angle_alpha   90.00
_cell.angle_beta   90.00
_cell.angle_gamma   90.00
#
_symmetry.space_group_name_H-M   'P 1'
#
loop_
_entity.id
_entity.type
_entity.pdbx_description
1 polymer ?
#
loop_
_entity_poly.entity_id
_entity_poly.type
_entity_poly.pdbx_seq_one_letter_code
_entity_poly.pdbx_strand_id
1 'polypeptide(L)'
;MQGLKSLLGAMINSFKDLMPIVLVVLFFQLVVLQEPLPNVLSILFGLLLVVLGLTFFGFGLEMGLFPIGETMAQSFARKGSVFWLMVFSFCLGFGTTIAEPALTAVSAEAAEVAAEGGIIPMTEDSMQSYADGLRLSVAISVGLAIVLGVLRILKGWPIHVLIIGGYVGVVVLTWFAPEYIIGVAYDSGGVTTSTITVPLVTALGVGLASTIKGRNPMLDGFGLIAFASLLPMMFVMVYGMVMV
;
A
#
# COMPACT_ATOMS: atom_id res chain seq x y z
N MET A 1 6.39 -13.99 -30.90
CA MET A 1 7.72 -14.08 -30.23
C MET A 1 8.02 -12.93 -29.26
N GLN A 2 7.50 -11.71 -29.48
CA GLN A 2 7.65 -10.59 -28.53
C GLN A 2 6.91 -10.80 -27.19
N GLY A 3 5.67 -11.32 -27.21
CA GLY A 3 4.90 -11.55 -25.98
C GLY A 3 5.54 -12.54 -25.01
N LEU A 4 6.14 -13.63 -25.52
CA LEU A 4 6.82 -14.62 -24.67
C LEU A 4 8.11 -14.04 -24.04
N LYS A 5 8.84 -13.19 -24.77
CA LYS A 5 10.00 -12.47 -24.22
C LYS A 5 9.61 -11.45 -23.16
N SER A 6 8.49 -10.74 -23.37
CA SER A 6 7.90 -9.82 -22.38
C SER A 6 7.53 -10.56 -21.09
N LEU A 7 6.86 -11.70 -21.22
CA LEU A 7 6.44 -12.51 -20.08
C LEU A 7 7.65 -13.06 -19.29
N LEU A 8 8.64 -13.61 -19.98
CA LEU A 8 9.89 -14.05 -19.36
C LEU A 8 10.63 -12.90 -18.65
N GLY A 9 10.64 -11.71 -19.25
CA GLY A 9 11.20 -10.51 -18.62
C GLY A 9 10.46 -10.15 -17.33
N ALA A 10 9.13 -10.16 -17.36
CA ALA A 10 8.30 -9.89 -16.18
C ALA A 10 8.54 -10.93 -15.07
N MET A 11 8.64 -12.23 -15.41
CA MET A 11 8.98 -13.28 -14.44
C MET A 11 10.33 -13.06 -13.76
N ILE A 12 11.35 -12.66 -14.54
CA ILE A 12 12.69 -12.37 -13.99
C ILE A 12 12.63 -11.16 -13.04
N ASN A 13 11.85 -10.14 -13.39
CA ASN A 13 11.67 -8.97 -12.53
C ASN A 13 10.98 -9.35 -11.23
N SER A 14 9.85 -10.07 -11.28
CA SER A 14 9.16 -10.54 -10.07
C SER A 14 10.05 -11.41 -9.19
N PHE A 15 10.90 -12.26 -9.78
CA PHE A 15 11.88 -13.03 -9.01
C PHE A 15 12.93 -12.14 -8.33
N LYS A 16 13.45 -11.13 -9.04
CA LYS A 16 14.38 -10.14 -8.47
C LYS A 16 13.75 -9.34 -7.34
N ASP A 17 12.47 -8.98 -7.44
CA ASP A 17 11.74 -8.24 -6.41
C ASP A 17 11.58 -9.06 -5.13
N LEU A 18 11.43 -10.38 -5.23
CA LEU A 18 11.36 -11.29 -4.08
C LEU A 18 12.73 -11.67 -3.50
N MET A 19 13.79 -11.57 -4.30
CA MET A 19 15.13 -12.03 -3.91
C MET A 19 15.63 -11.40 -2.59
N PRO A 20 15.45 -10.09 -2.31
CA PRO A 20 15.82 -9.52 -1.02
C PRO A 20 15.11 -10.19 0.16
N ILE A 21 13.81 -10.47 0.05
CA ILE A 21 13.03 -11.14 1.10
C ILE A 21 13.56 -12.55 1.32
N VAL A 22 13.77 -13.30 0.24
CA VAL A 22 14.34 -14.65 0.31
C VAL A 22 15.72 -14.63 0.97
N LEU A 23 16.58 -13.67 0.62
CA LEU A 23 17.91 -13.54 1.21
C LEU A 23 17.85 -13.22 2.70
N VAL A 24 16.99 -12.30 3.12
CA VAL A 24 16.81 -11.95 4.54
C VAL A 24 16.31 -13.16 5.33
N VAL A 25 15.28 -13.85 4.83
CA VAL A 25 14.74 -15.05 5.48
C VAL A 25 15.80 -16.14 5.61
N LEU A 26 16.55 -16.42 4.54
CA LEU A 26 17.63 -17.41 4.57
C LEU A 26 18.75 -17.02 5.54
N PHE A 27 19.11 -15.74 5.59
CA PHE A 27 20.13 -15.24 6.51
C PHE A 27 19.69 -15.44 7.97
N PHE A 28 18.48 -15.01 8.32
CA PHE A 28 17.98 -15.18 9.69
C PHE A 28 17.83 -16.66 10.05
N GLN A 29 17.29 -17.49 9.16
CA GLN A 29 17.10 -18.91 9.45
C GLN A 29 18.44 -19.65 9.64
N LEU A 30 19.38 -19.49 8.71
CA LEU A 30 20.61 -20.29 8.70
C LEU A 30 21.72 -19.71 9.59
N VAL A 31 21.82 -18.39 9.70
CA VAL A 31 22.92 -17.73 10.43
C VAL A 31 22.51 -17.35 11.84
N VAL A 32 21.32 -16.76 12.03
CA VAL A 32 20.88 -16.22 13.31
C VAL A 32 20.21 -17.30 14.17
N LEU A 33 19.20 -17.98 13.61
CA LEU A 33 18.44 -19.03 14.30
C LEU A 33 19.17 -20.39 14.28
N GLN A 34 20.04 -20.60 13.28
CA GLN A 34 20.82 -21.84 13.10
C GLN A 34 19.95 -23.09 12.94
N GLU A 35 18.75 -22.93 12.40
CA GLU A 35 17.82 -24.03 12.14
C GLU A 35 17.75 -24.37 10.64
N PRO A 36 17.59 -25.65 10.27
CA PRO A 36 17.32 -26.00 8.88
C PRO A 36 15.93 -25.50 8.46
N LEU A 37 15.76 -25.18 7.18
CA LEU A 37 14.45 -24.79 6.65
C LEU A 37 13.46 -25.96 6.72
N PRO A 38 12.32 -25.80 7.41
CA PRO A 38 11.28 -26.82 7.39
C PRO A 38 10.62 -26.87 5.99
N ASN A 39 10.31 -28.07 5.51
CA ASN A 39 9.52 -28.28 4.29
C ASN A 39 10.00 -27.49 3.05
N VAL A 40 11.30 -27.56 2.74
CA VAL A 40 11.94 -26.83 1.63
C VAL A 40 11.17 -26.96 0.30
N LEU A 41 10.67 -28.15 -0.03
CA LEU A 41 9.90 -28.38 -1.25
C LEU A 41 8.61 -27.55 -1.30
N SER A 42 7.88 -27.45 -0.19
CA SER A 42 6.66 -26.65 -0.08
C SER A 42 6.97 -25.16 -0.21
N ILE A 43 8.05 -24.70 0.42
CA ILE A 43 8.51 -23.30 0.30
C ILE A 43 8.89 -22.99 -1.15
N LEU A 44 9.64 -23.86 -1.82
CA LEU A 44 10.06 -23.66 -3.21
C LEU A 44 8.86 -23.61 -4.16
N PHE A 45 7.88 -24.50 -3.95
CA PHE A 45 6.65 -24.52 -4.74
C PHE A 45 5.80 -23.27 -4.48
N GLY A 46 5.66 -22.85 -3.22
CA GLY A 46 5.00 -21.60 -2.84
C GLY A 46 5.67 -20.39 -3.49
N LEU A 47 7.00 -20.30 -3.44
CA LEU A 47 7.77 -19.23 -4.08
C LEU A 47 7.52 -19.18 -5.59
N LEU A 48 7.50 -20.34 -6.25
CA LEU A 48 7.19 -20.43 -7.68
C LEU A 48 5.78 -19.93 -8.00
N LEU A 49 4.78 -20.32 -7.19
CA LEU A 49 3.41 -19.81 -7.34
C LEU A 49 3.32 -18.30 -7.11
N VAL A 50 4.05 -17.75 -6.12
CA VAL A 50 4.09 -16.31 -5.86
C VAL A 50 4.73 -15.56 -7.03
N VAL A 51 5.85 -16.04 -7.58
CA VAL A 51 6.49 -15.43 -8.76
C VAL A 51 5.54 -15.41 -9.95
N LEU A 52 4.87 -16.53 -10.24
CA LEU A 52 3.90 -16.61 -11.33
C LEU A 52 2.70 -15.70 -11.08
N GLY A 53 2.16 -15.70 -9.87
CA GLY A 53 1.04 -14.85 -9.46
C GLY A 53 1.36 -13.37 -9.61
N LEU A 54 2.48 -12.90 -9.04
CA LEU A 54 2.94 -11.52 -9.16
C LEU A 54 3.20 -11.11 -10.61
N THR A 55 3.76 -12.03 -11.42
CA THR A 55 4.01 -11.77 -12.84
C THR A 55 2.71 -11.52 -13.58
N PHE A 56 1.75 -12.46 -13.49
CA PHE A 56 0.48 -12.34 -14.21
C PHE A 56 -0.34 -11.15 -13.70
N PHE A 57 -0.31 -10.92 -12.39
CA PHE A 57 -1.00 -9.81 -11.76
C PHE A 57 -0.44 -8.45 -12.23
N GLY A 58 0.86 -8.23 -12.07
CA GLY A 58 1.52 -6.99 -12.48
C GLY A 58 1.36 -6.72 -13.99
N PHE A 59 1.55 -7.75 -14.81
CA PHE A 59 1.36 -7.64 -16.26
C PHE A 59 -0.10 -7.34 -16.64
N GLY A 60 -1.07 -7.93 -15.93
CA GLY A 60 -2.50 -7.64 -16.10
C GLY A 60 -2.85 -6.19 -15.73
N LEU A 61 -2.26 -5.67 -14.64
CA LEU A 61 -2.44 -4.27 -14.24
C LEU A 61 -1.87 -3.29 -15.28
N GLU A 62 -0.67 -3.53 -15.78
CA GLU A 62 0.00 -2.69 -16.78
C GLU A 62 -0.77 -2.59 -18.09
N MET A 63 -1.32 -3.71 -18.58
CA MET A 63 -2.10 -3.72 -19.82
C MET A 63 -3.53 -3.22 -19.65
N GLY A 64 -4.13 -3.44 -18.47
CA GLY A 64 -5.54 -3.16 -18.22
C GLY A 64 -5.77 -1.87 -17.46
N LEU A 65 -5.42 -1.86 -16.17
CA LEU A 65 -5.86 -0.81 -15.24
C LEU A 65 -5.04 0.48 -15.36
N PHE A 66 -3.73 0.44 -15.64
CA PHE A 66 -2.93 1.67 -15.73
C PHE A 66 -3.33 2.57 -16.90
N PRO A 67 -3.50 2.05 -18.14
CA PRO A 67 -3.91 2.88 -19.27
C PRO A 67 -5.27 3.52 -19.04
N ILE A 68 -6.20 2.80 -18.38
CA ILE A 68 -7.51 3.33 -18.00
C ILE A 68 -7.35 4.46 -16.98
N GLY A 69 -6.57 4.24 -15.92
CA GLY A 69 -6.32 5.25 -14.89
C GLY A 69 -5.69 6.52 -15.46
N GLU A 70 -4.68 6.38 -16.33
CA GLU A 70 -3.99 7.50 -16.96
C GLU A 70 -4.91 8.27 -17.91
N THR A 71 -5.62 7.58 -18.80
CA THR A 71 -6.54 8.23 -19.75
C THR A 71 -7.71 8.94 -19.05
N MET A 72 -8.23 8.37 -17.96
CA MET A 72 -9.25 9.03 -17.12
C MET A 72 -8.69 10.26 -16.42
N ALA A 73 -7.50 10.17 -15.81
CA ALA A 73 -6.83 11.30 -15.17
C ALA A 73 -6.60 12.46 -16.16
N GLN A 74 -6.07 12.15 -17.36
CA GLN A 74 -5.86 13.13 -18.42
C GLN A 74 -7.19 13.76 -18.88
N SER A 75 -8.25 12.95 -19.01
CA SER A 75 -9.57 13.43 -19.43
C SER A 75 -10.20 14.34 -18.37
N PHE A 76 -10.08 14.02 -17.09
CA PHE A 76 -10.57 14.86 -16.00
C PHE A 76 -9.79 16.16 -15.88
N ALA A 77 -8.45 16.09 -16.03
CA ALA A 77 -7.60 17.28 -16.06
C ALA A 77 -7.96 18.23 -17.21
N ARG A 78 -8.22 17.70 -18.41
CA ARG A 78 -8.64 18.50 -19.58
C ARG A 78 -10.06 19.06 -19.46
N LYS A 79 -11.00 18.29 -18.93
CA LYS A 79 -12.39 18.74 -18.71
C LYS A 79 -12.53 19.74 -17.55
N GLY A 80 -11.52 19.84 -16.67
CA GLY A 80 -11.52 20.76 -15.54
C GLY A 80 -12.45 20.35 -14.38
N SER A 81 -12.95 19.12 -14.36
CA SER A 81 -13.84 18.67 -13.28
C SER A 81 -13.06 18.13 -12.09
N VAL A 82 -12.63 19.05 -11.22
CA VAL A 82 -11.90 18.73 -10.00
C VAL A 82 -12.70 17.79 -9.10
N PHE A 83 -14.02 17.97 -9.00
CA PHE A 83 -14.87 17.12 -8.17
C PHE A 83 -14.80 15.64 -8.59
N TRP A 84 -15.00 15.35 -9.88
CA TRP A 84 -14.94 13.97 -10.39
C TRP A 84 -13.54 13.37 -10.30
N LEU A 85 -12.49 14.19 -10.49
CA LEU A 85 -11.13 13.75 -10.29
C LEU A 85 -10.89 13.33 -8.83
N MET A 86 -11.39 14.10 -7.86
CA MET A 86 -11.24 13.80 -6.43
C MET A 86 -12.01 12.54 -6.04
N VAL A 87 -13.26 12.39 -6.50
CA VAL A 87 -14.06 11.17 -6.27
C VAL A 87 -13.37 9.94 -6.87
N PHE A 88 -12.90 10.04 -8.11
CA PHE A 88 -12.17 8.96 -8.77
C PHE A 88 -10.90 8.58 -8.00
N SER A 89 -10.13 9.58 -7.57
CA SER A 89 -8.89 9.39 -6.81
C SER A 89 -9.14 8.72 -5.46
N PHE A 90 -10.22 9.10 -4.77
CA PHE A 90 -10.66 8.45 -3.54
C PHE A 90 -11.02 6.99 -3.78
N CYS A 91 -11.91 6.73 -4.75
CA CYS A 91 -12.36 5.38 -5.06
C CYS A 91 -11.21 4.47 -5.51
N LEU A 92 -10.25 5.01 -6.26
CA LEU A 92 -9.05 4.28 -6.67
C LEU A 92 -8.22 3.91 -5.44
N GLY A 93 -7.83 4.89 -4.60
CA GLY A 93 -7.02 4.61 -3.40
C GLY A 93 -7.72 3.68 -2.40
N PHE A 94 -9.01 3.88 -2.18
CA PHE A 94 -9.82 3.02 -1.32
C PHE A 94 -9.93 1.59 -1.87
N GLY A 95 -10.28 1.47 -3.16
CA GLY A 95 -10.52 0.17 -3.80
C GLY A 95 -9.26 -0.67 -3.91
N THR A 96 -8.12 -0.07 -4.26
CA THR A 96 -6.84 -0.80 -4.33
C THR A 96 -6.39 -1.28 -2.96
N THR A 97 -6.66 -0.49 -1.93
CA THR A 97 -6.28 -0.82 -0.55
C THR A 97 -7.14 -1.94 0.03
N ILE A 98 -8.46 -1.93 -0.19
CA ILE A 98 -9.33 -3.05 0.23
C ILE A 98 -8.95 -4.35 -0.50
N ALA A 99 -8.57 -4.25 -1.77
CA ALA A 99 -8.16 -5.38 -2.58
C ALA A 99 -6.79 -5.95 -2.18
N GLU A 100 -6.05 -5.30 -1.29
CA GLU A 100 -4.68 -5.67 -0.93
C GLU A 100 -4.64 -6.93 -0.03
N PRO A 101 -4.03 -8.04 -0.51
CA PRO A 101 -3.90 -9.25 0.29
C PRO A 101 -3.00 -9.07 1.51
N ALA A 102 -1.90 -8.30 1.37
CA ALA A 102 -0.99 -8.04 2.47
C ALA A 102 -1.68 -7.30 3.64
N LEU A 103 -2.61 -6.38 3.34
CA LEU A 103 -3.39 -5.69 4.36
C LEU A 103 -4.34 -6.63 5.08
N THR A 104 -4.90 -7.60 4.35
CA THR A 104 -5.75 -8.63 4.95
C THR A 104 -4.97 -9.49 5.93
N ALA A 105 -3.74 -9.90 5.58
CA ALA A 105 -2.86 -10.65 6.47
C ALA A 105 -2.44 -9.85 7.71
N VAL A 106 -1.95 -8.61 7.52
CA VAL A 106 -1.53 -7.74 8.64
C VAL A 106 -2.69 -7.43 9.58
N SER A 107 -3.90 -7.24 9.04
CA SER A 107 -5.07 -6.95 9.89
C SER A 107 -5.55 -8.17 10.68
N ALA A 108 -5.40 -9.37 10.12
CA ALA A 108 -5.67 -10.62 10.83
C ALA A 108 -4.66 -10.84 11.97
N GLU A 109 -3.37 -10.65 11.69
CA GLU A 109 -2.31 -10.72 12.71
C GLU A 109 -2.52 -9.68 13.82
N ALA A 110 -2.89 -8.46 13.45
CA ALA A 110 -3.20 -7.41 14.41
C ALA A 110 -4.40 -7.76 15.31
N ALA A 111 -5.39 -8.48 14.78
CA ALA A 111 -6.53 -8.95 15.56
C ALA A 111 -6.12 -10.05 16.56
N GLU A 112 -5.26 -10.98 16.14
CA GLU A 112 -4.71 -12.04 16.99
C GLU A 112 -3.90 -11.44 18.15
N VAL A 113 -2.97 -10.53 17.86
CA VAL A 113 -2.17 -9.82 18.87
C VAL A 113 -3.06 -9.00 19.82
N ALA A 114 -4.09 -8.33 19.32
CA ALA A 114 -5.04 -7.58 20.15
C ALA A 114 -5.85 -8.50 21.07
N ALA A 115 -6.22 -9.69 20.61
CA ALA A 115 -6.95 -10.67 21.39
C ALA A 115 -6.06 -11.31 22.47
N GLU A 116 -4.82 -11.67 22.13
CA GLU A 116 -3.80 -12.16 23.07
C GLU A 116 -3.46 -11.14 24.16
N GLY A 117 -3.41 -9.86 23.79
CA GLY A 117 -3.23 -8.75 24.72
C GLY A 117 -4.45 -8.47 25.62
N GLY A 118 -5.58 -9.18 25.43
CA GLY A 118 -6.81 -8.98 26.18
C GLY A 118 -7.55 -7.68 25.84
N ILE A 119 -7.21 -7.03 24.72
CA ILE A 119 -7.85 -5.80 24.25
C ILE A 119 -9.23 -6.12 23.65
N ILE A 120 -9.31 -7.20 22.89
CA ILE A 120 -10.56 -7.70 22.30
C ILE A 120 -10.85 -9.13 22.79
N PRO A 121 -12.12 -9.58 22.80
CA PRO A 121 -12.46 -10.94 23.15
C PRO A 121 -11.79 -11.96 22.21
N MET A 122 -11.33 -13.08 22.78
CA MET A 122 -10.84 -14.27 22.06
C MET A 122 -11.97 -15.05 21.38
N THR A 123 -12.74 -14.37 20.52
CA THR A 123 -13.79 -14.98 19.70
C THR A 123 -13.54 -14.65 18.24
N GLU A 124 -13.79 -15.62 17.36
CA GLU A 124 -13.59 -15.45 15.90
C GLU A 124 -14.33 -14.23 15.37
N ASP A 125 -15.58 -14.02 15.81
CA ASP A 125 -16.40 -12.86 15.42
C ASP A 125 -15.76 -11.52 15.80
N SER A 126 -15.13 -11.43 16.99
CA SER A 126 -14.52 -10.19 17.47
C SER A 126 -13.22 -9.89 16.72
N MET A 127 -12.40 -10.91 16.51
CA MET A 127 -11.15 -10.78 15.73
C MET A 127 -11.45 -10.40 14.28
N GLN A 128 -12.47 -11.00 13.66
CA GLN A 128 -12.86 -10.68 12.30
C GLN A 128 -13.39 -9.25 12.19
N SER A 129 -14.26 -8.82 13.11
CA SER A 129 -14.76 -7.45 13.14
C SER A 129 -13.64 -6.41 13.35
N TYR A 130 -12.64 -6.74 14.16
CA TYR A 130 -11.47 -5.88 14.36
C TYR A 130 -10.62 -5.79 13.10
N ALA A 131 -10.29 -6.93 12.48
CA ALA A 131 -9.52 -6.98 11.25
C ALA A 131 -10.23 -6.20 10.12
N ASP A 132 -11.53 -6.37 9.94
CA ASP A 132 -12.30 -5.66 8.91
C ASP A 132 -12.42 -4.16 9.20
N GLY A 133 -12.57 -3.76 10.46
CA GLY A 133 -12.56 -2.36 10.88
C GLY A 133 -11.21 -1.69 10.62
N LEU A 134 -10.12 -2.38 10.92
CA LEU A 134 -8.76 -1.93 10.64
C LEU A 134 -8.51 -1.78 9.14
N ARG A 135 -8.89 -2.79 8.34
CA ARG A 135 -8.81 -2.74 6.86
C ARG A 135 -9.57 -1.57 6.30
N LEU A 136 -10.78 -1.32 6.78
CA LEU A 136 -11.62 -0.21 6.34
C LEU A 136 -11.00 1.15 6.72
N SER A 137 -10.46 1.26 7.94
CA SER A 137 -9.76 2.46 8.41
C SER A 137 -8.57 2.80 7.49
N VAL A 138 -7.74 1.79 7.19
CA VAL A 138 -6.61 1.93 6.28
C VAL A 138 -7.08 2.30 4.87
N ALA A 139 -8.10 1.63 4.31
CA ALA A 139 -8.61 1.95 2.99
C ALA A 139 -9.18 3.38 2.87
N ILE A 140 -9.93 3.83 3.87
CA ILE A 140 -10.43 5.21 3.93
C ILE A 140 -9.25 6.19 3.98
N SER A 141 -8.26 5.92 4.82
CA SER A 141 -7.08 6.77 4.95
C SER A 141 -6.30 6.90 3.65
N VAL A 142 -6.10 5.80 2.90
CA VAL A 142 -5.43 5.84 1.60
C VAL A 142 -6.26 6.61 0.58
N GLY A 143 -7.57 6.37 0.51
CA GLY A 143 -8.47 7.14 -0.36
C GLY A 143 -8.34 8.65 -0.10
N LEU A 144 -8.36 9.08 1.17
CA LEU A 144 -8.14 10.47 1.56
C LEU A 144 -6.73 10.97 1.24
N ALA A 145 -5.71 10.12 1.39
CA ALA A 145 -4.33 10.46 1.10
C ALA A 145 -4.12 10.75 -0.40
N ILE A 146 -4.71 9.94 -1.29
CA ILE A 146 -4.63 10.16 -2.74
C ILE A 146 -5.38 11.44 -3.11
N VAL A 147 -6.55 11.69 -2.52
CA VAL A 147 -7.31 12.94 -2.70
C VAL A 147 -6.47 14.17 -2.30
N LEU A 148 -5.82 14.13 -1.14
CA LEU A 148 -4.93 15.19 -0.67
C LEU A 148 -3.73 15.37 -1.61
N GLY A 149 -3.13 14.28 -2.08
CA GLY A 149 -2.02 14.33 -3.03
C GLY A 149 -2.42 14.92 -4.39
N VAL A 150 -3.59 14.57 -4.91
CA VAL A 150 -4.14 15.15 -6.14
C VAL A 150 -4.44 16.63 -5.97
N LEU A 151 -5.09 17.02 -4.86
CA LEU A 151 -5.32 18.43 -4.55
C LEU A 151 -4.01 19.22 -4.44
N ARG A 152 -2.97 18.60 -3.86
CA ARG A 152 -1.62 19.16 -3.78
C ARG A 152 -1.00 19.37 -5.16
N ILE A 153 -1.13 18.43 -6.10
CA ILE A 153 -0.63 18.58 -7.48
C ILE A 153 -1.34 19.75 -8.19
N LEU A 154 -2.66 19.85 -8.02
CA LEU A 154 -3.48 20.92 -8.60
C LEU A 154 -3.09 22.30 -8.05
N LYS A 155 -2.95 22.41 -6.72
CA LYS A 155 -2.61 23.67 -6.02
C LYS A 155 -1.13 24.02 -6.08
N GLY A 156 -0.27 23.04 -6.37
CA GLY A 156 1.18 23.22 -6.40
C GLY A 156 1.84 23.37 -5.05
N TRP A 157 1.28 22.76 -4.02
CA TRP A 157 1.87 22.83 -2.68
C TRP A 157 3.20 22.07 -2.62
N PRO A 158 4.19 22.57 -1.87
CA PRO A 158 5.45 21.86 -1.68
C PRO A 158 5.23 20.56 -0.92
N ILE A 159 5.70 19.43 -1.47
CA ILE A 159 5.53 18.11 -0.84
C ILE A 159 6.19 18.03 0.53
N HIS A 160 7.39 18.57 0.68
CA HIS A 160 8.18 18.45 1.90
C HIS A 160 7.45 19.04 3.11
N VAL A 161 6.70 20.13 2.96
CA VAL A 161 5.95 20.74 4.07
C VAL A 161 4.87 19.80 4.59
N LEU A 162 4.14 19.16 3.69
CA LEU A 162 3.07 18.23 4.05
C LEU A 162 3.62 16.93 4.64
N ILE A 163 4.74 16.43 4.11
CA ILE A 163 5.40 15.22 4.63
C ILE A 163 6.00 15.48 6.01
N ILE A 164 6.70 16.61 6.21
CA ILE A 164 7.24 16.98 7.52
C ILE A 164 6.10 17.15 8.53
N GLY A 165 5.04 17.89 8.18
CA GLY A 165 3.88 18.05 9.06
C GLY A 165 3.18 16.73 9.38
N GLY A 166 3.04 15.86 8.39
CA GLY A 166 2.48 14.52 8.56
C GLY A 166 3.31 13.65 9.50
N TYR A 167 4.63 13.62 9.34
CA TYR A 167 5.51 12.85 10.24
C TYR A 167 5.58 13.42 11.65
N VAL A 168 5.54 14.75 11.80
CA VAL A 168 5.36 15.36 13.12
C VAL A 168 4.06 14.88 13.75
N GLY A 169 2.96 14.83 12.97
CA GLY A 169 1.69 14.24 13.40
C GLY A 169 1.80 12.78 13.82
N VAL A 170 2.48 11.95 13.03
CA VAL A 170 2.75 10.53 13.35
C VAL A 170 3.50 10.44 14.69
N VAL A 171 4.62 11.14 14.86
CA VAL A 171 5.42 11.11 16.09
C VAL A 171 4.60 11.55 17.32
N VAL A 172 3.80 12.60 17.18
CA VAL A 172 2.91 13.05 18.26
C VAL A 172 1.87 12.00 18.59
N LEU A 173 1.22 11.39 17.60
CA LEU A 173 0.25 10.32 17.81
C LEU A 173 0.87 9.08 18.45
N THR A 174 2.11 8.74 18.08
CA THR A 174 2.83 7.59 18.67
C THR A 174 3.01 7.75 20.18
N TRP A 175 3.19 8.96 20.70
CA TRP A 175 3.24 9.17 22.16
C TRP A 175 1.93 8.86 22.90
N PHE A 176 0.80 8.93 22.22
CA PHE A 176 -0.51 8.65 22.80
C PHE A 176 -1.01 7.24 22.44
N ALA A 177 -0.37 6.56 21.49
CA ALA A 177 -0.86 5.29 20.95
C ALA A 177 -0.53 4.12 21.88
N PRO A 178 -1.44 3.15 22.06
CA PRO A 178 -1.14 1.91 22.78
C PRO A 178 0.01 1.14 22.13
N GLU A 179 0.90 0.54 22.92
CA GLU A 179 2.11 -0.14 22.38
C GLU A 179 1.79 -1.26 21.38
N TYR A 180 0.68 -1.98 21.57
CA TYR A 180 0.29 -3.10 20.72
C TYR A 180 -0.09 -2.68 19.28
N ILE A 181 -0.59 -1.45 19.07
CA ILE A 181 -1.02 -0.99 17.74
C ILE A 181 0.08 -0.27 16.97
N ILE A 182 1.13 0.21 17.65
CA ILE A 182 2.19 1.02 17.02
C ILE A 182 2.87 0.22 15.90
N GLY A 183 3.30 -1.01 16.16
CA GLY A 183 3.94 -1.85 15.13
C GLY A 183 3.04 -2.05 13.91
N VAL A 184 1.77 -2.40 14.16
CA VAL A 184 0.75 -2.57 13.11
C VAL A 184 0.53 -1.28 12.32
N ALA A 185 0.56 -0.11 12.96
CA ALA A 185 0.38 1.17 12.29
C ALA A 185 1.51 1.46 11.29
N TYR A 186 2.75 1.23 11.70
CA TYR A 186 3.91 1.43 10.83
C TYR A 186 3.96 0.39 9.71
N ASP A 187 3.63 -0.87 9.98
CA ASP A 187 3.54 -1.92 8.97
C ASP A 187 2.41 -1.66 7.97
N SER A 188 1.25 -1.18 8.44
CA SER A 188 0.13 -0.81 7.59
C SER A 188 0.50 0.29 6.59
N GLY A 189 1.32 1.27 7.01
CA GLY A 189 1.87 2.28 6.11
C GLY A 189 2.82 1.70 5.05
N GLY A 190 3.56 0.63 5.38
CA GLY A 190 4.38 -0.11 4.42
C GLY A 190 3.53 -0.93 3.44
N VAL A 191 2.50 -1.62 3.95
CA VAL A 191 1.58 -2.45 3.16
C VAL A 191 0.84 -1.64 2.10
N THR A 192 0.48 -0.38 2.35
CA THR A 192 -0.21 0.44 1.34
C THR A 192 0.70 0.87 0.18
N THR A 193 2.02 0.60 0.28
CA THR A 193 2.97 0.74 -0.83
C THR A 193 3.17 -0.55 -1.64
N SER A 194 2.18 -1.45 -1.60
CA SER A 194 2.18 -2.74 -2.27
C SER A 194 2.21 -2.68 -3.80
N THR A 195 2.34 -3.89 -4.37
CA THR A 195 2.32 -4.19 -5.80
C THR A 195 1.03 -3.78 -6.51
N ILE A 196 -0.09 -3.64 -5.78
CA ILE A 196 -1.38 -3.18 -6.34
C ILE A 196 -1.45 -1.64 -6.36
N THR A 197 -1.21 -1.03 -5.20
CA THR A 197 -1.55 0.38 -4.98
C THR A 197 -0.52 1.32 -5.61
N VAL A 198 0.78 1.04 -5.47
CA VAL A 198 1.84 1.95 -5.96
C VAL A 198 1.75 2.21 -7.45
N PRO A 199 1.64 1.19 -8.33
CA PRO A 199 1.62 1.45 -9.75
C PRO A 199 0.38 2.25 -10.21
N LEU A 200 -0.79 1.99 -9.61
CA LEU A 200 -2.03 2.71 -9.93
C LEU A 200 -1.99 4.17 -9.46
N VAL A 201 -1.52 4.39 -8.23
CA VAL A 201 -1.33 5.73 -7.67
C VAL A 201 -0.28 6.52 -8.45
N THR A 202 0.80 5.84 -8.86
CA THR A 202 1.85 6.44 -9.70
C THR A 202 1.31 6.81 -11.07
N ALA A 203 0.56 5.93 -11.73
CA ALA A 203 -0.05 6.22 -13.03
C ALA A 203 -0.98 7.43 -12.97
N LEU A 204 -1.82 7.52 -11.92
CA LEU A 204 -2.67 8.68 -11.65
C LEU A 204 -1.82 9.96 -11.43
N GLY A 205 -0.80 9.87 -10.58
CA GLY A 205 0.05 11.00 -10.21
C GLY A 205 0.88 11.54 -11.35
N VAL A 206 1.60 10.66 -12.05
CA VAL A 206 2.41 10.96 -13.23
C VAL A 206 1.53 11.44 -14.38
N GLY A 207 0.39 10.78 -14.61
CA GLY A 207 -0.61 11.20 -15.60
C GLY A 207 -1.13 12.61 -15.33
N LEU A 208 -1.46 12.94 -14.08
CA LEU A 208 -1.91 14.28 -13.72
C LEU A 208 -0.78 15.32 -13.82
N ALA A 209 0.40 15.03 -13.28
CA ALA A 209 1.54 15.94 -13.30
C ALA A 209 2.07 16.21 -14.72
N SER A 210 2.00 15.24 -15.63
CA SER A 210 2.39 15.43 -17.04
C SER A 210 1.43 16.32 -17.83
N THR A 211 0.16 16.40 -17.42
CA THR A 211 -0.86 17.23 -18.10
C THR A 211 -0.85 18.69 -17.65
N ILE A 212 -0.35 18.98 -16.45
CA ILE A 212 -0.36 20.32 -15.86
C ILE A 212 0.99 21.00 -16.11
N LYS A 213 0.97 22.13 -16.82
CA LYS A 213 2.20 22.90 -17.10
C LYS A 213 2.87 23.34 -15.80
N GLY A 214 4.18 23.14 -15.71
CA GLY A 214 5.00 23.55 -14.56
C GLY A 214 5.03 22.53 -13.42
N ARG A 215 4.45 21.33 -13.60
CA ARG A 215 4.59 20.21 -12.67
C ARG A 215 5.69 19.25 -13.12
N ASN A 216 6.36 18.66 -12.15
CA ASN A 216 7.41 17.67 -12.40
C ASN A 216 6.86 16.27 -12.09
N PRO A 217 6.69 15.39 -13.08
CA PRO A 217 6.13 14.05 -12.85
C PRO A 217 6.86 13.23 -11.78
N MET A 218 8.18 13.42 -11.62
CA MET A 218 8.98 12.70 -10.63
C MET A 218 8.74 13.21 -9.21
N LEU A 219 8.68 14.53 -8.99
CA LEU A 219 8.46 15.11 -7.67
C LEU A 219 6.97 15.19 -7.29
N ASP A 220 6.12 15.47 -8.27
CA ASP A 220 4.70 15.70 -8.08
C ASP A 220 3.89 14.40 -8.19
N GLY A 221 4.22 13.56 -9.18
CA GLY A 221 3.53 12.29 -9.40
C GLY A 221 3.94 11.21 -8.41
N PHE A 222 5.24 10.93 -8.27
CA PHE A 222 5.73 9.89 -7.34
C PHE A 222 5.46 10.25 -5.86
N GLY A 223 5.41 11.54 -5.56
CA GLY A 223 5.10 12.05 -4.22
C GLY A 223 3.75 11.64 -3.65
N LEU A 224 2.80 11.19 -4.48
CA LEU A 224 1.53 10.62 -4.02
C LEU A 224 1.70 9.35 -3.18
N ILE A 225 2.72 8.55 -3.48
CA ILE A 225 3.01 7.30 -2.74
C ILE A 225 3.34 7.61 -1.28
N ALA A 226 4.06 8.70 -1.04
CA ALA A 226 4.43 9.10 0.32
C ALA A 226 3.19 9.43 1.17
N PHE A 227 2.16 10.04 0.59
CA PHE A 227 0.89 10.26 1.29
C PHE A 227 0.14 8.95 1.55
N ALA A 228 0.11 8.06 0.56
CA ALA A 228 -0.54 6.76 0.67
C ALA A 228 0.04 5.90 1.81
N SER A 229 1.31 6.11 2.17
CA SER A 229 1.97 5.44 3.30
C SER A 229 1.78 6.18 4.64
N LEU A 230 1.81 7.52 4.61
CA LEU A 230 1.82 8.35 5.82
C LEU A 230 0.46 8.42 6.53
N LEU A 231 -0.64 8.61 5.78
CA LEU A 231 -1.97 8.77 6.38
C LEU A 231 -2.47 7.51 7.11
N PRO A 232 -2.27 6.28 6.57
CA PRO A 232 -2.63 5.05 7.26
C PRO A 232 -2.03 4.93 8.65
N MET A 233 -0.76 5.28 8.84
CA MET A 233 -0.11 5.19 10.16
C MET A 233 -0.92 5.96 11.22
N MET A 234 -1.35 7.17 10.89
CA MET A 234 -2.17 7.99 11.79
C MET A 234 -3.55 7.39 12.03
N PHE A 235 -4.22 6.91 10.98
CA PHE A 235 -5.57 6.33 11.09
C PHE A 235 -5.58 5.01 11.86
N VAL A 236 -4.54 4.18 11.72
CA VAL A 236 -4.40 2.94 12.48
C VAL A 236 -4.11 3.21 13.95
N MET A 237 -3.25 4.18 14.26
CA MET A 237 -3.03 4.60 15.65
C MET A 237 -4.31 5.13 16.29
N VAL A 238 -5.06 5.99 15.58
CA VAL A 238 -6.36 6.50 16.06
C VAL A 238 -7.38 5.36 16.21
N TYR A 239 -7.42 4.41 15.28
CA TYR A 239 -8.28 3.23 15.37
C TYR A 239 -7.97 2.43 16.64
N GLY A 240 -6.69 2.16 16.92
CA GLY A 240 -6.28 1.48 18.15
C GLY A 240 -6.63 2.26 19.42
N MET A 241 -6.56 3.60 19.41
CA MET A 241 -6.97 4.41 20.56
C MET A 241 -8.48 4.40 20.83
N VAL A 242 -9.31 4.25 19.78
CA VAL A 242 -10.78 4.30 19.88
C VAL A 242 -11.37 2.92 20.20
N MET A 243 -10.70 1.85 19.77
CA MET A 243 -11.17 0.47 19.95
C MET A 243 -10.71 -0.17 21.28
N VAL A 244 -9.84 0.51 22.04
CA VAL A 244 -9.48 0.21 23.44
C VAL A 244 -10.51 0.85 24.36
#